data_AF-T5A6Y3-F1
#
_entry.id   AF-T5A6Y3-F1
#
_cell.length_a   1.000
_cell.length_b   1.000
_cell.length_c   1.000
_cell.angle_alpha   90.00
_cell.angle_beta   90.00
_cell.angle_gamma   90.00
#
_symmetry.space_group_name_H-M   'P 1'
#
loop_
_entity.id
_entity.type
_entity.pdbx_description
1 polymer ?
#
loop_
_entity_poly.entity_id
_entity_poly.type
_entity_poly.pdbx_seq_one_letter_code
_entity_poly.pdbx_strand_id
1 'polypeptide(L)'
;MFLQRSLVAAARRAAVAPAVSPAVSRSFVTSFVRREAAKAGPSSPNEQAAALAGVTEKKIGSYKTLKEVRTEEDLFGPGAAPGSIPTDLEQATGLERLEILGKMEGVDIFDMRPLDATRLGTMKHPILVRSAGDEQFAGCTGYPVDTHGVHWLCLSRNRPIERCPECGSVYKMDYIGPEYDYDDHDDHGPEFEEPKTFADYIKPEDRYR
;
A
#
# COMPACT_ATOMS: atom_id res chain seq x y z
N MET A 1 63.98 -40.48 -48.98
CA MET A 1 65.18 -41.13 -48.40
C MET A 1 65.33 -40.63 -46.96
N PHE A 2 65.29 -41.58 -46.00
CA PHE A 2 65.74 -41.53 -44.59
C PHE A 2 65.32 -40.32 -43.71
N LEU A 3 64.45 -40.38 -42.69
CA LEU A 3 64.19 -41.30 -41.57
C LEU A 3 65.30 -41.32 -40.49
N GLN A 4 65.12 -40.52 -39.43
CA GLN A 4 65.78 -40.64 -38.11
C GLN A 4 64.73 -40.30 -37.01
N ARG A 5 64.23 -41.29 -36.26
CA ARG A 5 64.68 -41.80 -34.94
C ARG A 5 64.36 -40.79 -33.81
N SER A 6 63.55 -41.14 -32.81
CA SER A 6 63.90 -42.12 -31.76
C SER A 6 62.69 -42.71 -31.01
N LEU A 7 62.79 -44.02 -30.74
CA LEU A 7 62.05 -44.81 -29.73
C LEU A 7 62.81 -44.78 -28.38
N VAL A 8 62.17 -45.35 -27.33
CA VAL A 8 62.67 -45.93 -26.04
C VAL A 8 61.87 -45.31 -24.87
N ALA A 9 61.26 -46.02 -23.91
CA ALA A 9 61.13 -47.44 -23.51
C ALA A 9 59.85 -47.58 -22.64
N ALA A 10 59.06 -48.65 -22.75
CA ALA A 10 58.99 -49.82 -21.83
C ALA A 10 58.92 -49.46 -20.32
N ALA A 11 58.02 -49.98 -19.47
CA ALA A 11 57.63 -51.39 -19.34
C ALA A 11 56.41 -51.63 -18.40
N ARG A 12 55.63 -52.67 -18.75
CA ARG A 12 55.13 -53.80 -17.94
C ARG A 12 54.38 -53.52 -16.62
N ARG A 13 53.06 -53.76 -16.60
CA ARG A 13 52.31 -55.00 -16.24
C ARG A 13 52.02 -55.13 -14.73
N ALA A 14 50.74 -55.20 -14.39
CA ALA A 14 50.16 -56.39 -13.74
C ALA A 14 48.63 -56.29 -13.73
N ALA A 15 47.99 -57.31 -14.27
CA ALA A 15 46.56 -57.55 -14.18
C ALA A 15 46.26 -58.33 -12.90
N VAL A 16 45.21 -57.94 -12.17
CA VAL A 16 44.45 -58.82 -11.28
C VAL A 16 42.97 -58.46 -11.44
N ALA A 17 42.24 -59.32 -12.15
CA ALA A 17 40.79 -59.47 -12.00
C ALA A 17 40.57 -60.48 -10.83
N PRO A 18 39.39 -60.59 -10.17
CA PRO A 18 38.11 -60.77 -10.85
C PRO A 18 36.86 -60.17 -10.16
N ALA A 19 35.73 -60.32 -10.86
CA ALA A 19 34.36 -60.40 -10.34
C ALA A 19 33.74 -59.10 -9.80
N VAL A 20 32.79 -58.55 -10.58
CA VAL A 20 31.36 -58.39 -10.24
C VAL A 20 30.75 -57.43 -11.28
N SER A 21 29.94 -57.97 -12.19
CA SER A 21 28.95 -57.17 -12.92
C SER A 21 27.87 -56.71 -11.94
N PRO A 22 27.36 -55.48 -12.06
CA PRO A 22 25.98 -55.42 -12.53
C PRO A 22 25.76 -54.30 -13.57
N ALA A 23 25.09 -54.71 -14.64
CA ALA A 23 24.34 -53.82 -15.50
C ALA A 23 23.16 -53.22 -14.71
N VAL A 24 23.22 -51.93 -14.36
CA VAL A 24 22.03 -51.11 -14.11
C VAL A 24 22.34 -49.67 -14.54
N SER A 25 22.04 -49.34 -15.79
CA SER A 25 21.85 -47.93 -16.17
C SER A 25 20.63 -47.43 -15.39
N ARG A 26 20.82 -46.53 -14.42
CA ARG A 26 19.71 -45.89 -13.73
C ARG A 26 18.94 -45.04 -14.74
N SER A 27 17.79 -45.54 -15.17
CA SER A 27 16.80 -44.77 -15.92
C SER A 27 16.19 -43.74 -14.99
N PHE A 28 16.45 -42.45 -15.24
CA PHE A 28 15.72 -41.36 -14.61
C PHE A 28 14.27 -41.38 -15.12
N VAL A 29 13.36 -41.91 -14.32
CA VAL A 29 11.91 -41.82 -14.55
C VAL A 29 11.45 -40.47 -14.02
N THR A 30 11.10 -39.55 -14.92
CA THR A 30 10.39 -38.32 -14.57
C THR A 30 8.90 -38.63 -14.48
N SER A 31 8.31 -38.55 -13.28
CA SER A 31 6.86 -38.61 -13.13
C SER A 31 6.26 -37.21 -13.35
N PHE A 32 5.59 -37.02 -14.48
CA PHE A 32 4.72 -35.85 -14.67
C PHE A 32 3.40 -36.10 -13.93
N VAL A 33 3.25 -35.54 -12.74
CA VAL A 33 1.94 -35.44 -12.08
C VAL A 33 1.21 -34.24 -12.68
N ARG A 34 0.28 -34.50 -13.60
CA ARG A 34 -0.68 -33.49 -14.07
C ARG A 34 -1.74 -33.32 -13.00
N ARG A 35 -1.61 -32.29 -12.16
CA ARG A 35 -2.65 -31.90 -11.20
C ARG A 35 -3.79 -31.26 -11.99
N GLU A 36 -4.87 -32.00 -12.21
CA GLU A 36 -6.09 -31.48 -12.81
C GLU A 36 -6.80 -30.63 -11.76
N ALA A 37 -6.86 -29.31 -11.97
CA ALA A 37 -7.60 -28.40 -11.11
C ALA A 37 -9.09 -28.71 -11.25
N ALA A 38 -9.78 -28.86 -10.12
CA ALA A 38 -11.23 -29.02 -10.11
C ALA A 38 -11.89 -27.85 -10.85
N LYS A 39 -12.57 -28.15 -11.96
CA LYS A 39 -13.46 -27.23 -12.67
C LYS A 39 -14.66 -26.89 -11.79
N ALA A 40 -14.51 -25.94 -10.87
CA ALA A 40 -15.63 -25.24 -10.24
C ALA A 40 -15.13 -23.99 -9.49
N GLY A 41 -14.73 -22.95 -10.22
CA GLY A 41 -14.49 -21.63 -9.64
C GLY A 41 -13.71 -20.69 -10.57
N PRO A 42 -14.00 -19.38 -10.57
CA PRO A 42 -13.27 -18.40 -11.37
C PRO A 42 -11.82 -18.32 -10.90
N SER A 43 -10.90 -18.67 -11.79
CA SER A 43 -9.47 -18.85 -11.49
C SER A 43 -8.62 -17.61 -11.78
N SER A 44 -9.21 -16.56 -12.35
CA SER A 44 -8.51 -15.30 -12.65
C SER A 44 -9.09 -14.11 -11.89
N PRO A 45 -8.27 -13.11 -11.52
CA PRO A 45 -8.73 -11.89 -10.86
C PRO A 45 -9.83 -11.14 -11.63
N ASN A 46 -9.78 -11.19 -12.97
CA ASN A 46 -10.77 -10.54 -13.83
C ASN A 46 -12.12 -11.28 -13.84
N GLU A 47 -12.12 -12.61 -13.78
CA GLU A 47 -13.36 -13.39 -13.66
C GLU A 47 -13.98 -13.24 -12.27
N GLN A 48 -13.16 -13.10 -11.23
CA GLN A 48 -13.59 -12.80 -9.87
C GLN A 48 -14.19 -11.39 -9.77
N ALA A 49 -13.58 -10.39 -10.42
CA ALA A 49 -14.11 -9.02 -10.52
C ALA A 49 -15.42 -8.95 -11.32
N ALA A 50 -15.53 -9.73 -12.40
CA ALA A 50 -16.76 -9.81 -13.21
C ALA A 50 -17.92 -10.50 -12.46
N ALA A 51 -17.64 -11.53 -11.65
CA ALA A 51 -18.64 -12.15 -10.78
C ALA A 51 -19.14 -11.19 -9.68
N LEU A 52 -18.34 -10.18 -9.31
CA LEU A 52 -18.69 -9.13 -8.35
C LEU A 52 -19.54 -7.99 -8.94
N ALA A 53 -19.61 -7.86 -10.27
CA ALA A 53 -20.18 -6.69 -10.94
C ALA A 53 -21.73 -6.62 -10.92
N GLY A 54 -22.42 -7.61 -10.34
CA GLY A 54 -23.89 -7.72 -10.38
C GLY A 54 -24.58 -8.11 -9.08
N VAL A 55 -23.87 -8.20 -7.95
CA VAL A 55 -24.48 -8.60 -6.66
C VAL A 55 -24.76 -7.34 -5.83
N THR A 56 -26.04 -7.06 -5.60
CA THR A 56 -26.53 -5.91 -4.81
C THR A 56 -26.25 -6.01 -3.31
N GLU A 57 -25.69 -7.13 -2.86
CA GLU A 57 -25.04 -7.29 -1.56
C GLU A 57 -23.57 -7.61 -1.81
N LYS A 58 -22.67 -6.66 -1.54
CA LYS A 58 -21.21 -6.91 -1.56
C LYS A 58 -20.78 -7.80 -0.39
N LYS A 59 -21.44 -8.94 -0.13
CA LYS A 59 -20.92 -9.91 0.85
C LYS A 59 -19.69 -10.57 0.25
N ILE A 60 -18.52 -10.21 0.77
CA ILE A 60 -17.27 -10.88 0.45
C ILE A 60 -17.29 -12.19 1.24
N GLY A 61 -17.96 -13.22 0.72
CA GLY A 61 -18.12 -14.50 1.43
C GLY A 61 -18.76 -14.36 2.82
N SER A 62 -18.09 -14.89 3.84
CA SER A 62 -18.50 -14.81 5.26
C SER A 62 -18.01 -13.55 5.99
N TYR A 63 -17.39 -12.60 5.28
CA TYR A 63 -16.75 -11.44 5.90
C TYR A 63 -17.68 -10.22 5.90
N LYS A 64 -17.59 -9.44 6.98
CA LYS A 64 -18.29 -8.17 7.13
C LYS A 64 -17.79 -7.17 6.08
N THR A 65 -18.70 -6.37 5.56
CA THR A 65 -18.36 -5.24 4.67
C THR A 65 -17.91 -4.02 5.46
N LEU A 66 -17.25 -3.05 4.82
CA LEU A 66 -16.83 -1.80 5.47
C LEU A 66 -17.98 -1.05 6.15
N LYS A 67 -19.22 -1.18 5.63
CA LYS A 67 -20.41 -0.56 6.21
C LYS A 67 -20.91 -1.26 7.48
N GLU A 68 -20.55 -2.52 7.66
CA GLU A 68 -20.95 -3.36 8.79
C GLU A 68 -19.93 -3.31 9.93
N VAL A 69 -18.67 -2.95 9.64
CA VAL A 69 -17.63 -2.71 10.64
C VAL A 69 -17.96 -1.43 11.40
N ARG A 70 -18.22 -1.53 12.71
CA ARG A 70 -18.49 -0.38 13.58
C ARG A 70 -17.49 -0.25 14.72
N THR A 71 -17.03 -1.38 15.25
CA THR A 71 -16.11 -1.41 16.38
C THR A 71 -14.86 -2.22 16.05
N GLU A 72 -13.81 -2.08 16.86
CA GLU A 72 -12.55 -2.80 16.67
C GLU A 72 -12.72 -4.33 16.77
N GLU A 73 -13.71 -4.80 17.52
CA GLU A 73 -14.03 -6.22 17.63
C GLU A 73 -14.62 -6.80 16.34
N ASP A 74 -15.18 -5.97 15.47
CA ASP A 74 -15.63 -6.40 14.15
C ASP A 74 -14.47 -6.72 13.20
N LEU A 75 -13.25 -6.28 13.55
CA LEU A 75 -12.02 -6.49 12.79
C LEU A 75 -11.27 -7.78 13.19
N PHE A 76 -11.94 -8.71 13.88
CA PHE A 76 -11.41 -10.06 14.09
C PHE A 76 -11.80 -11.00 12.95
N GLY A 77 -10.81 -11.75 12.45
CA GLY A 77 -11.03 -12.80 11.45
C GLY A 77 -11.67 -14.07 12.06
N PRO A 78 -12.34 -14.90 11.24
CA PRO A 78 -12.98 -16.13 11.68
C PRO A 78 -11.98 -17.26 12.02
N GLY A 79 -10.70 -17.09 11.70
CA GLY A 79 -9.67 -18.12 11.85
C GLY A 79 -9.76 -19.23 10.78
N ALA A 80 -8.63 -19.93 10.56
CA ALA A 80 -8.57 -21.01 9.57
C ALA A 80 -8.98 -22.37 10.16
N ALA A 81 -9.43 -23.27 9.29
CA ALA A 81 -9.76 -24.63 9.68
C ALA A 81 -8.51 -25.43 10.12
N PRO A 82 -8.62 -26.36 11.08
CA PRO A 82 -7.48 -27.17 11.52
C PRO A 82 -6.83 -27.94 10.38
N GLY A 83 -5.51 -27.83 10.24
CA GLY A 83 -4.74 -28.53 9.20
C GLY A 83 -4.68 -27.81 7.85
N SER A 84 -5.29 -26.62 7.72
CA SER A 84 -5.14 -25.73 6.56
C SER A 84 -4.16 -24.61 6.83
N ILE A 85 -3.59 -24.04 5.77
CA ILE A 85 -2.75 -22.83 5.88
C ILE A 85 -3.70 -21.62 5.81
N PRO A 86 -3.69 -20.74 6.83
CA PRO A 86 -4.57 -19.58 6.86
C PRO A 86 -4.26 -18.63 5.71
N THR A 87 -5.30 -18.02 5.17
CA THR A 87 -5.16 -16.87 4.27
C THR A 87 -5.04 -15.57 5.08
N ASP A 88 -4.49 -14.52 4.46
CA ASP A 88 -4.35 -13.20 5.11
C ASP A 88 -5.71 -12.69 5.61
N LEU A 89 -6.80 -13.00 4.89
CA LEU A 89 -8.17 -12.66 5.31
C LEU A 89 -8.67 -13.39 6.55
N GLU A 90 -8.12 -14.55 6.89
CA GLU A 90 -8.57 -15.34 8.04
C GLU A 90 -7.78 -15.00 9.31
N GLN A 91 -6.51 -14.61 9.14
CA GLN A 91 -5.58 -14.35 10.22
C GLN A 91 -5.35 -12.85 10.52
N ALA A 92 -5.55 -11.96 9.56
CA ALA A 92 -5.39 -10.52 9.78
C ALA A 92 -6.39 -9.99 10.80
N THR A 93 -5.91 -9.10 11.67
CA THR A 93 -6.68 -8.43 12.72
C THR A 93 -6.44 -6.92 12.72
N GLY A 94 -7.40 -6.16 13.25
CA GLY A 94 -7.26 -4.71 13.43
C GLY A 94 -7.10 -3.93 12.11
N LEU A 95 -6.14 -2.99 12.07
CA LEU A 95 -5.92 -2.10 10.93
C LEU A 95 -5.50 -2.83 9.65
N GLU A 96 -4.69 -3.89 9.78
CA GLU A 96 -4.29 -4.72 8.63
C GLU A 96 -5.54 -5.31 7.95
N ARG A 97 -6.46 -5.85 8.75
CA ARG A 97 -7.71 -6.39 8.24
C ARG A 97 -8.57 -5.32 7.58
N LEU A 98 -8.67 -4.16 8.22
CA LEU A 98 -9.45 -3.03 7.72
C LEU A 98 -8.93 -2.58 6.34
N GLU A 99 -7.61 -2.48 6.18
CA GLU A 99 -6.97 -2.18 4.89
C GLU A 99 -7.28 -3.24 3.83
N ILE A 100 -7.18 -4.53 4.17
CA ILE A 100 -7.47 -5.63 3.25
C ILE A 100 -8.94 -5.57 2.80
N LEU A 101 -9.89 -5.41 3.73
CA LEU A 101 -11.32 -5.27 3.41
C LEU A 101 -11.58 -4.05 2.51
N GLY A 102 -10.89 -2.93 2.79
CA GLY A 102 -10.88 -1.73 1.95
C GLY A 102 -10.50 -2.03 0.50
N LYS A 103 -9.33 -2.63 0.33
CA LYS A 103 -8.78 -3.00 -0.99
C LYS A 103 -9.67 -3.98 -1.73
N MET A 104 -10.31 -4.92 -1.05
CA MET A 104 -11.27 -5.85 -1.67
C MET A 104 -12.53 -5.14 -2.18
N GLU A 105 -13.01 -4.11 -1.48
CA GLU A 105 -14.15 -3.30 -1.93
C GLU A 105 -13.77 -2.25 -2.99
N GLY A 106 -12.47 -2.07 -3.24
CA GLY A 106 -11.91 -1.07 -4.15
C GLY A 106 -11.79 0.32 -3.53
N VAL A 107 -11.80 0.43 -2.19
CA VAL A 107 -11.69 1.68 -1.45
C VAL A 107 -10.35 1.72 -0.73
N ASP A 108 -9.51 2.70 -1.03
CA ASP A 108 -8.31 2.97 -0.26
C ASP A 108 -8.67 3.79 0.98
N ILE A 109 -8.52 3.17 2.15
CA ILE A 109 -8.95 3.76 3.43
C ILE A 109 -7.93 4.80 3.88
N PHE A 110 -6.65 4.55 3.62
CA PHE A 110 -5.58 5.49 3.88
C PHE A 110 -5.32 6.24 2.58
N ASP A 111 -5.82 7.48 2.46
CA ASP A 111 -5.69 8.25 1.22
C ASP A 111 -4.21 8.55 0.91
N MET A 112 -3.59 7.75 0.04
CA MET A 112 -2.20 7.90 -0.39
C MET A 112 -2.03 8.81 -1.61
N ARG A 113 -3.10 9.48 -2.06
CA ARG A 113 -3.04 10.34 -3.24
C ARG A 113 -2.27 11.63 -2.94
N PRO A 114 -1.47 12.14 -3.89
CA PRO A 114 -0.84 13.44 -3.73
C PRO A 114 -1.91 14.55 -3.75
N LEU A 115 -1.51 15.73 -3.30
CA LEU A 115 -2.32 16.93 -3.37
C LEU A 115 -2.76 17.22 -4.82
N ASP A 116 -4.02 17.61 -5.00
CA ASP A 116 -4.54 17.98 -6.32
C ASP A 116 -3.85 19.24 -6.83
N ALA A 117 -3.08 19.09 -7.90
CA ALA A 117 -2.37 20.15 -8.59
C ALA A 117 -2.81 20.26 -10.07
N THR A 118 -4.02 19.78 -10.40
CA THR A 118 -4.60 19.89 -11.76
C THR A 118 -5.07 21.30 -12.10
N ARG A 119 -5.30 22.15 -11.10
CA ARG A 119 -5.79 23.52 -11.24
C ARG A 119 -5.15 24.46 -10.22
N LEU A 120 -5.15 25.75 -10.53
CA LEU A 120 -4.83 26.78 -9.57
C LEU A 120 -5.97 26.97 -8.56
N GLY A 121 -5.67 26.86 -7.27
CA GLY A 121 -6.62 27.17 -6.20
C GLY A 121 -6.86 28.67 -6.12
N THR A 122 -8.12 29.11 -6.11
CA THR A 122 -8.49 30.53 -5.93
C THR A 122 -9.30 30.71 -4.66
N MET A 123 -9.45 31.95 -4.17
CA MET A 123 -10.29 32.20 -2.98
C MET A 123 -11.75 31.76 -3.15
N LYS A 124 -12.29 31.81 -4.36
CA LYS A 124 -13.66 31.35 -4.67
C LYS A 124 -13.73 29.83 -4.81
N HIS A 125 -12.67 29.22 -5.36
CA HIS A 125 -12.57 27.78 -5.59
C HIS A 125 -11.22 27.27 -5.07
N PRO A 126 -11.07 27.12 -3.74
CA PRO A 126 -9.82 26.64 -3.15
C PRO A 126 -9.62 25.14 -3.44
N ILE A 127 -8.39 24.66 -3.30
CA ILE A 127 -8.10 23.22 -3.29
C ILE A 127 -8.44 22.70 -1.89
N LEU A 128 -9.33 21.70 -1.82
CA LEU A 128 -9.78 21.14 -0.54
C LEU A 128 -8.76 20.11 -0.04
N VAL A 129 -8.33 20.29 1.20
CA VAL A 129 -7.43 19.37 1.90
C VAL A 129 -8.22 18.73 3.03
N ARG A 130 -8.42 17.42 2.94
CA ARG A 130 -9.15 16.66 3.95
C ARG A 130 -8.29 16.51 5.19
N SER A 131 -8.84 16.88 6.35
CA SER A 131 -8.20 16.69 7.65
C SER A 131 -9.11 15.90 8.57
N ALA A 132 -8.52 15.01 9.36
CA ALA A 132 -9.18 14.37 10.49
C ALA A 132 -8.81 15.02 11.85
N GLY A 133 -7.69 15.76 11.91
CA GLY A 133 -7.23 16.46 13.12
C GLY A 133 -7.35 17.98 13.03
N ASP A 134 -6.94 18.66 14.09
CA ASP A 134 -7.06 20.12 14.20
C ASP A 134 -6.14 20.90 13.24
N GLU A 135 -5.00 20.29 12.90
CA GLU A 135 -4.02 20.82 11.96
C GLU A 135 -3.65 19.80 10.88
N GLN A 136 -3.44 20.29 9.66
CA GLN A 136 -3.06 19.49 8.50
C GLN A 136 -2.02 20.22 7.65
N PHE A 137 -0.93 19.53 7.34
CA PHE A 137 0.10 20.05 6.46
C PHE A 137 -0.20 19.74 5.00
N ALA A 138 -0.05 20.75 4.14
CA ALA A 138 -0.15 20.62 2.69
C ALA A 138 1.17 21.08 2.04
N GLY A 139 1.78 20.21 1.24
CA GLY A 139 3.00 20.52 0.48
C GLY A 139 2.67 21.00 -0.94
N CYS A 140 2.84 22.29 -1.21
CA CYS A 140 2.63 22.87 -2.53
C CYS A 140 3.90 22.82 -3.38
N THR A 141 3.85 22.19 -4.55
CA THR A 141 4.92 22.19 -5.57
C THR A 141 4.62 23.12 -6.76
N GLY A 142 3.53 23.88 -6.66
CA GLY A 142 3.10 24.85 -7.64
C GLY A 142 2.10 24.35 -8.67
N TYR A 143 1.69 25.26 -9.54
CA TYR A 143 0.78 25.00 -10.65
C TYR A 143 1.32 25.64 -11.93
N PRO A 144 1.62 24.87 -12.99
CA PRO A 144 1.60 23.40 -13.10
C PRO A 144 2.47 22.65 -12.06
N VAL A 145 2.29 21.32 -11.95
CA VAL A 145 3.03 20.48 -10.98
C VAL A 145 4.53 20.71 -11.09
N ASP A 146 5.22 20.84 -9.95
CA ASP A 146 6.68 20.92 -9.84
C ASP A 146 7.31 22.17 -10.49
N THR A 147 6.56 23.28 -10.55
CA THR A 147 7.09 24.58 -11.00
C THR A 147 8.02 25.24 -9.99
N HIS A 148 7.90 24.91 -8.71
CA HIS A 148 8.75 25.45 -7.65
C HIS A 148 9.00 24.43 -6.54
N GLY A 149 9.96 24.74 -5.65
CA GLY A 149 10.28 23.90 -4.50
C GLY A 149 9.08 23.73 -3.56
N VAL A 150 9.08 22.65 -2.77
CA VAL A 150 7.96 22.36 -1.85
C VAL A 150 7.84 23.47 -0.81
N HIS A 151 6.70 24.17 -0.82
CA HIS A 151 6.29 25.05 0.27
C HIS A 151 5.30 24.30 1.16
N TRP A 152 5.66 24.18 2.44
CA TRP A 152 4.80 23.57 3.46
C TRP A 152 3.86 24.61 4.03
N LEU A 153 2.56 24.32 3.97
CA LEU A 153 1.49 25.16 4.46
C LEU A 153 0.81 24.43 5.61
N CYS A 154 0.72 25.06 6.78
CA CYS A 154 -0.05 24.55 7.91
C CYS A 154 -1.47 25.10 7.82
N LEU A 155 -2.45 24.21 7.71
CA LEU A 155 -3.87 24.54 7.77
C LEU A 155 -4.38 24.13 9.14
N SER A 156 -5.11 25.01 9.84
CA SER A 156 -5.72 24.67 11.13
C SER A 156 -7.21 24.96 11.15
N ARG A 157 -7.96 24.44 12.12
CA ARG A 157 -9.41 24.74 12.26
C ARG A 157 -9.66 26.23 12.46
N ASN A 158 -8.77 26.90 13.19
CA ASN A 158 -8.83 28.34 13.45
C ASN A 158 -8.43 29.17 12.21
N ARG A 159 -7.55 28.63 11.37
CA ARG A 159 -7.11 29.23 10.10
C ARG A 159 -7.21 28.20 8.97
N PRO A 160 -8.43 27.97 8.45
CA PRO A 160 -8.67 26.89 7.52
C PRO A 160 -8.21 27.20 6.10
N ILE A 161 -7.76 28.42 5.80
CA ILE A 161 -7.33 28.83 4.46
C ILE A 161 -5.91 29.36 4.54
N GLU A 162 -5.05 28.80 3.70
CA GLU A 162 -3.66 29.21 3.53
C GLU A 162 -3.33 29.42 2.05
N ARG A 163 -2.42 30.35 1.76
CA ARG A 163 -1.99 30.67 0.39
C ARG A 163 -0.53 30.33 0.21
N CYS A 164 -0.20 29.64 -0.88
CA CYS A 164 1.19 29.42 -1.24
C CYS A 164 1.88 30.77 -1.54
N PRO A 165 3.04 31.08 -0.93
CA PRO A 165 3.73 32.36 -1.14
C PRO A 165 4.33 32.52 -2.54
N GLU A 166 4.51 31.42 -3.29
CA GLU A 166 5.15 31.44 -4.61
C GLU A 166 4.14 31.35 -5.74
N CYS A 167 3.35 30.26 -5.83
CA CYS A 167 2.36 30.12 -6.91
C CYS A 167 1.01 30.80 -6.62
N GLY A 168 0.76 31.25 -5.38
CA GLY A 168 -0.52 31.87 -5.00
C GLY A 168 -1.71 30.90 -4.93
N SER A 169 -1.49 29.59 -5.02
CA SER A 169 -2.55 28.59 -4.85
C SER A 169 -3.17 28.68 -3.47
N VAL A 170 -4.51 28.70 -3.43
CA VAL A 170 -5.29 28.72 -2.20
C VAL A 170 -5.72 27.31 -1.81
N TYR A 171 -5.39 26.91 -0.59
CA TYR A 171 -5.80 25.65 0.02
C TYR A 171 -6.81 25.93 1.13
N LYS A 172 -7.82 25.07 1.25
CA LYS A 172 -8.81 25.14 2.31
C LYS A 172 -8.94 23.78 3.00
N MET A 173 -8.88 23.79 4.32
CA MET A 173 -9.11 22.61 5.15
C MET A 173 -10.59 22.21 5.12
N ASP A 174 -10.83 20.92 4.89
CA ASP A 174 -12.13 20.26 4.98
C ASP A 174 -12.05 19.24 6.12
N TYR A 175 -12.60 19.61 7.28
CA TYR A 175 -12.55 18.79 8.49
C TYR A 175 -13.61 17.68 8.43
N ILE A 176 -13.16 16.43 8.51
CA ILE A 176 -13.99 15.22 8.40
C ILE A 176 -14.02 14.45 9.75
N GLY A 177 -13.25 14.90 10.74
CA GLY A 177 -13.19 14.29 12.08
C GLY A 177 -14.46 14.49 12.93
N PRO A 178 -14.53 13.82 14.08
CA PRO A 178 -15.61 14.02 15.07
C PRO A 178 -15.60 15.45 15.63
N GLU A 179 -16.76 16.00 16.03
CA GLU A 179 -16.83 17.41 16.51
C GLU A 179 -15.99 17.67 17.77
N TYR A 180 -15.78 16.64 18.59
CA TYR A 180 -15.04 16.66 19.85
C TYR A 180 -13.98 15.55 19.83
N ASP A 181 -12.70 15.91 19.83
CA ASP A 181 -11.62 14.98 20.11
C ASP A 181 -11.47 14.85 21.63
N TYR A 182 -11.63 13.63 22.15
CA TYR A 182 -11.40 13.32 23.57
C TYR A 182 -9.91 13.15 23.90
N ASP A 183 -9.07 13.05 22.87
CA ASP A 183 -7.61 13.01 22.94
C ASP A 183 -6.99 14.37 22.62
N ASP A 184 -7.74 15.44 22.89
CA ASP A 184 -7.20 16.78 22.84
C ASP A 184 -6.17 16.91 23.97
N HIS A 185 -4.90 16.84 23.60
CA HIS A 185 -3.77 17.29 24.42
C HIS A 185 -3.78 18.83 24.56
N ASP A 186 -4.96 19.44 24.64
CA ASP A 186 -5.26 20.84 24.88
C ASP A 186 -4.68 21.34 26.22
N ASP A 187 -4.31 20.43 27.14
CA ASP A 187 -3.67 20.78 28.41
C ASP A 187 -2.15 21.01 28.28
N HIS A 188 -1.60 20.79 27.10
CA HIS A 188 -0.25 21.20 26.72
C HIS A 188 -0.32 22.01 25.43
N GLY A 189 -0.97 23.18 25.50
CA GLY A 189 -0.63 24.28 24.60
C GLY A 189 0.90 24.34 24.44
N PRO A 190 1.41 24.60 23.22
CA PRO A 190 2.82 24.39 22.93
C PRO A 190 3.67 25.04 24.03
N GLU A 191 4.58 24.27 24.63
CA GLU A 191 5.42 24.69 25.77
C GLU A 191 6.07 26.07 25.53
N PHE A 192 6.21 26.42 24.26
CA PHE A 192 6.54 27.74 23.75
C PHE A 192 5.37 28.29 22.95
N GLU A 193 4.86 29.47 23.32
CA GLU A 193 3.91 30.22 22.48
C GLU A 193 4.48 30.33 21.06
N GLU A 194 3.70 29.93 20.06
CA GLU A 194 4.12 30.04 18.67
C GLU A 194 4.55 31.49 18.38
N PRO A 195 5.71 31.70 17.75
CA PRO A 195 6.16 33.03 17.43
C PRO A 195 5.13 33.69 16.51
N LYS A 196 4.52 34.77 16.99
CA LYS A 196 3.49 35.51 16.26
C LYS A 196 4.02 35.90 14.88
N THR A 197 3.38 35.38 13.86
CA THR A 197 3.66 35.71 12.47
C THR A 197 2.93 37.00 12.12
N PHE A 198 3.32 37.64 11.01
CA PHE A 198 2.61 38.84 10.53
C PHE A 198 1.10 38.58 10.32
N ALA A 199 0.72 37.34 9.99
CA ALA A 199 -0.67 36.93 9.79
C ALA A 199 -1.52 37.00 11.08
N ASP A 200 -0.92 36.89 12.26
CA ASP A 200 -1.61 37.01 13.55
C ASP A 200 -2.10 38.43 13.83
N TYR A 201 -1.38 39.43 13.31
CA TYR A 201 -1.71 40.85 13.47
C TYR A 201 -2.77 41.34 12.47
N ILE A 202 -3.13 40.51 11.48
CA ILE A 202 -4.18 40.82 10.51
C ILE A 202 -5.53 40.51 11.15
N LYS A 203 -6.42 41.52 11.16
CA LYS A 203 -7.79 41.39 11.64
C LYS A 203 -8.50 40.26 10.88
N PRO A 204 -9.30 39.40 11.56
CA PRO A 204 -9.98 38.28 10.92
C PRO A 204 -10.78 38.67 9.66
N GLU A 205 -11.38 39.86 9.66
CA GLU A 205 -12.18 40.37 8.54
C GLU A 205 -11.35 40.68 7.29
N ASP A 206 -10.06 40.96 7.45
CA ASP A 206 -9.15 41.38 6.39
C ASP A 206 -8.22 40.25 5.91
N ARG A 207 -8.22 39.08 6.57
CA ARG A 207 -7.35 37.93 6.23
C ARG A 207 -7.57 37.37 4.82
N TYR A 208 -8.78 37.49 4.29
CA TYR A 208 -9.21 36.81 3.07
C TYR A 208 -9.79 37.73 2.00
N ARG A 209 -9.61 39.04 2.16
CA ARG A 209 -9.96 40.03 1.14
C ARG A 209 -8.98 40.06 -0.04
#